data_AF-A0A378TJL8-F1
#
_entry.id   AF-A0A378TJL8-F1
#
_cell.length_a   1.000
_cell.length_b   1.000
_cell.length_c   1.000
_cell.angle_alpha   90.00
_cell.angle_beta   90.00
_cell.angle_gamma   90.00
#
_symmetry.space_group_name_H-M   'P 1'
#
loop_
_entity.id
_entity.type
_entity.pdbx_description
1 polymer ?
#
loop_
_entity_poly.entity_id
_entity_poly.type
_entity_poly.pdbx_seq_one_letter_code
_entity_poly.pdbx_strand_id
1 'polypeptide(L)'
;MRATNNAAVGLSMAGSASLILSVYHPNQFTYASSMSGFLNPSEGWWPFLINISMGDAGGFSANDMWGRTEDPNSAWKRNDPMVQIPQIVANGTRIWIYCGNGQPNELGGGDLPATFLEGLTIRTNETFRDNYIAAGGNNGVFNFPNNGTHNWAYWGRELQAMKPDLQAHLLG
;
A
#
# COMPACT_ATOMS: atom_id res chain seq x y z
N MET A 1 6.89 18.85 15.29
CA MET A 1 7.00 17.49 14.73
C MET A 1 8.47 17.16 14.55
N ARG A 2 8.88 15.90 14.75
CA ARG A 2 10.27 15.47 14.48
C ARG A 2 10.45 15.32 12.97
N ALA A 3 11.62 15.73 12.45
CA ALA A 3 11.93 15.60 11.03
C ALA A 3 12.33 14.16 10.62
N THR A 4 12.64 13.31 11.60
CA THR A 4 13.12 11.93 11.40
C THR A 4 12.37 10.93 12.28
N ASN A 5 12.48 9.65 11.93
CA ASN A 5 11.91 8.52 12.68
C ASN A 5 10.39 8.67 12.91
N ASN A 6 9.66 8.87 11.81
CA ASN A 6 8.20 8.93 11.78
C ASN A 6 7.62 7.70 11.05
N ALA A 7 6.30 7.56 11.13
CA ALA A 7 5.55 6.59 10.33
C ALA A 7 4.73 7.28 9.23
N ALA A 8 4.69 6.67 8.05
CA ALA A 8 3.70 6.96 7.02
C ALA A 8 2.62 5.87 7.03
N VAL A 9 1.38 6.22 7.36
CA VAL A 9 0.26 5.27 7.40
C VAL A 9 -0.73 5.63 6.30
N GLY A 10 -0.86 4.77 5.30
CA GLY A 10 -1.67 5.00 4.12
C GLY A 10 -2.66 3.87 3.85
N LEU A 11 -3.80 4.23 3.28
CA LEU A 11 -4.84 3.29 2.86
C LEU A 11 -5.24 3.56 1.41
N SER A 12 -5.76 2.54 0.72
CA SER A 12 -6.15 2.63 -0.69
C SER A 12 -5.01 3.23 -1.54
N MET A 13 -5.28 4.29 -2.31
CA MET A 13 -4.27 5.06 -3.06
C MET A 13 -3.01 5.37 -2.22
N ALA A 14 -3.20 5.85 -0.99
CA ALA A 14 -2.10 6.28 -0.13
C ALA A 14 -1.27 5.12 0.44
N GLY A 15 -1.74 3.87 0.38
CA GLY A 15 -0.98 2.71 0.84
C GLY A 15 0.27 2.45 -0.02
N SER A 16 0.19 2.70 -1.34
CA SER A 16 1.37 2.67 -2.20
C SER A 16 2.31 3.85 -1.89
N ALA A 17 1.75 5.04 -1.72
CA ALA A 17 2.51 6.25 -1.45
C ALA A 17 3.30 6.20 -0.14
N SER A 18 2.76 5.60 0.92
CA SER A 18 3.45 5.46 2.21
C SER A 18 4.72 4.61 2.10
N LEU A 19 4.68 3.51 1.35
CA LEU A 19 5.85 2.67 1.08
C LEU A 19 6.87 3.39 0.21
N ILE A 20 6.41 4.16 -0.79
CA ILE A 20 7.30 4.97 -1.62
C ILE A 20 7.98 6.09 -0.82
N LEU A 21 7.28 6.68 0.16
CA LEU A 21 7.88 7.65 1.08
C LEU A 21 9.01 7.01 1.91
N SER A 22 8.86 5.78 2.39
CA SER A 22 9.95 5.10 3.12
C SER A 22 11.12 4.66 2.23
N VAL A 23 10.88 4.46 0.93
CA VAL A 23 11.94 4.18 -0.05
C VAL A 23 12.82 5.42 -0.25
N TYR A 24 12.22 6.57 -0.53
CA TYR A 24 12.96 7.78 -0.91
C TYR A 24 13.32 8.70 0.26
N HIS A 25 12.73 8.49 1.43
CA HIS A 25 13.00 9.27 2.65
C HIS A 25 13.17 8.36 3.88
N PRO A 26 14.10 7.38 3.87
CA PRO A 26 14.19 6.34 4.90
C PRO A 26 14.51 6.89 6.31
N ASN A 27 15.23 8.01 6.40
CA ASN A 27 15.49 8.67 7.68
C ASN A 27 14.22 9.32 8.27
N GLN A 28 13.31 9.76 7.40
CA GLN A 28 12.06 10.40 7.79
C GLN A 28 10.98 9.35 8.12
N PHE A 29 10.85 8.33 7.28
CA PHE A 29 9.84 7.29 7.39
C PHE A 29 10.50 5.92 7.57
N THR A 30 10.83 5.60 8.82
CA THR A 30 11.40 4.30 9.22
C THR A 30 10.31 3.23 9.35
N TYR A 31 9.04 3.65 9.37
CA TYR A 31 7.85 2.81 9.40
C TYR A 31 6.90 3.22 8.28
N ALA A 32 6.35 2.25 7.54
CA ALA A 32 5.34 2.50 6.53
C ALA A 32 4.21 1.46 6.59
N SER A 33 2.97 1.90 6.36
CA SER A 33 1.83 0.99 6.29
C SER A 33 1.02 1.19 5.02
N SER A 34 0.61 0.08 4.42
CA SER A 34 -0.33 0.02 3.31
C SER A 34 -1.55 -0.81 3.73
N MET A 35 -2.72 -0.17 3.78
CA MET A 35 -4.00 -0.83 4.04
C MET A 35 -4.85 -0.85 2.77
N SER A 36 -5.10 -2.03 2.22
CA SER A 36 -5.81 -2.23 0.95
C SER A 36 -5.19 -1.45 -0.21
N GLY A 37 -3.86 -1.28 -0.21
CA GLY A 37 -3.15 -0.47 -1.20
C GLY A 37 -2.85 -1.19 -2.51
N PHE A 38 -2.66 -0.42 -3.57
CA PHE A 38 -2.23 -0.90 -4.89
C PHE A 38 -0.70 -1.05 -4.92
N LEU A 39 -0.18 -2.25 -4.69
CA LEU A 39 1.26 -2.46 -4.49
C LEU A 39 2.06 -2.74 -5.76
N ASN A 40 1.42 -2.84 -6.93
CA ASN A 40 2.09 -3.05 -8.23
C ASN A 40 1.51 -2.12 -9.32
N PRO A 41 1.43 -0.79 -9.09
CA PRO A 41 0.69 0.14 -9.94
C PRO A 41 1.21 0.24 -11.38
N SER A 42 2.46 -0.17 -11.66
CA SER A 42 3.07 -0.08 -13.00
C SER A 42 2.82 -1.31 -13.88
N GLU A 43 2.18 -2.35 -13.35
CA GLU A 43 2.07 -3.66 -14.00
C GLU A 43 0.71 -3.92 -14.62
N GLY A 44 0.73 -4.57 -15.79
CA GLY A 44 -0.48 -5.08 -16.45
C GLY A 44 -1.56 -4.01 -16.62
N TRP A 45 -2.72 -4.27 -16.03
CA TRP A 45 -3.89 -3.41 -16.12
C TRP A 45 -3.94 -2.30 -15.05
N TRP A 46 -3.02 -2.30 -14.07
CA TRP A 46 -3.06 -1.35 -12.96
C TRP A 46 -3.00 0.12 -13.40
N PRO A 47 -2.15 0.53 -14.35
CA PRO A 47 -2.12 1.92 -14.79
C PRO A 47 -3.44 2.41 -15.37
N PHE A 48 -4.12 1.55 -16.13
CA PHE A 48 -5.44 1.82 -16.69
C PHE A 48 -6.50 1.97 -15.59
N LEU A 49 -6.52 1.05 -14.63
CA LEU A 49 -7.47 1.08 -13.51
C LEU A 49 -7.27 2.32 -12.62
N ILE A 50 -6.02 2.72 -12.39
CA ILE A 50 -5.67 3.94 -11.66
C ILE A 50 -6.16 5.17 -12.43
N ASN A 51 -5.96 5.22 -13.75
CA ASN A 51 -6.44 6.33 -14.57
C ASN A 51 -7.96 6.48 -14.55
N ILE A 52 -8.72 5.36 -14.61
CA ILE A 52 -10.18 5.40 -14.44
C ILE A 52 -10.54 5.95 -13.06
N SER A 53 -9.90 5.42 -12.01
CA SER A 53 -10.20 5.82 -10.63
C SER A 53 -9.91 7.30 -10.38
N MET A 54 -8.84 7.85 -10.97
CA MET A 54 -8.50 9.27 -10.94
C MET A 54 -9.53 10.13 -11.71
N GLY A 55 -10.01 9.64 -12.84
CA GLY A 55 -11.07 10.28 -13.61
C GLY A 55 -12.39 10.34 -12.85
N ASP A 56 -12.80 9.25 -12.21
CA ASP A 56 -14.01 9.20 -11.38
C ASP A 56 -13.89 10.07 -10.12
N ALA A 57 -12.68 10.14 -9.53
CA ALA A 57 -12.37 10.92 -8.34
C ALA A 57 -12.03 12.40 -8.63
N GLY A 58 -12.73 13.03 -9.58
CA GLY A 58 -12.63 14.48 -9.83
C GLY A 58 -12.05 14.86 -11.19
N GLY A 59 -12.00 13.93 -12.16
CA GLY A 59 -11.60 14.21 -13.53
C GLY A 59 -10.09 14.31 -13.75
N PHE A 60 -9.28 13.70 -12.87
CA PHE A 60 -7.83 13.72 -12.97
C PHE A 60 -7.31 12.70 -14.00
N SER A 61 -6.11 12.97 -14.53
CA SER A 61 -5.41 12.13 -15.51
C SER A 61 -4.15 11.54 -14.89
N ALA A 62 -3.96 10.21 -14.99
CA ALA A 62 -2.74 9.55 -14.52
C ALA A 62 -1.51 9.94 -15.35
N ASN A 63 -1.72 10.28 -16.63
CA ASN A 63 -0.64 10.78 -17.50
C ASN A 63 -0.10 12.12 -17.02
N ASP A 64 -0.92 12.96 -16.38
CA ASP A 64 -0.49 14.25 -15.85
C ASP A 64 0.36 14.06 -14.59
N MET A 65 0.13 12.96 -13.85
CA MET A 65 0.82 12.64 -12.61
C MET A 65 2.17 11.95 -12.88
N TRP A 66 2.19 10.86 -13.65
CA TRP A 66 3.38 10.01 -13.83
C TRP A 66 3.80 9.82 -15.29
N GLY A 67 3.17 10.51 -16.24
CA GLY A 67 3.40 10.32 -17.66
C GLY A 67 2.74 9.04 -18.19
N ARG A 68 2.85 8.87 -19.50
CA ARG A 68 2.28 7.70 -20.20
C ARG A 68 3.07 6.45 -19.84
N THR A 69 2.40 5.34 -19.61
CA THR A 69 3.03 4.05 -19.27
C THR A 69 4.02 3.54 -20.32
N GLU A 70 3.78 3.84 -21.59
CA GLU A 70 4.66 3.44 -22.68
C GLU A 70 5.97 4.25 -22.72
N ASP A 71 6.01 5.40 -22.03
CA ASP A 71 7.19 6.26 -22.00
C ASP A 71 8.26 5.65 -21.08
N PRO A 72 9.48 5.38 -21.57
CA PRO A 72 10.58 4.88 -20.75
C PRO A 72 10.99 5.84 -19.62
N ASN A 73 10.66 7.13 -19.72
CA ASN A 73 10.92 8.15 -18.70
C ASN A 73 9.75 8.36 -17.73
N SER A 74 8.70 7.54 -17.84
CA SER A 74 7.55 7.64 -16.95
C SER A 74 7.91 7.31 -15.49
N ALA A 75 7.15 7.89 -14.57
CA ALA A 75 7.38 7.74 -13.14
C ALA A 75 6.68 6.50 -12.53
N TRP A 76 6.03 5.66 -13.34
CA TRP A 76 5.26 4.51 -12.85
C TRP A 76 6.10 3.54 -12.01
N LYS A 77 7.21 3.04 -12.56
CA LYS A 77 8.11 2.10 -11.84
C LYS A 77 8.79 2.73 -10.64
N ARG A 78 9.05 4.05 -10.69
CA ARG A 78 9.60 4.80 -9.55
C ARG A 78 8.64 4.78 -8.37
N ASN A 79 7.34 4.88 -8.62
CA ASN A 79 6.30 4.93 -7.59
C ASN A 79 5.60 3.57 -7.39
N ASP A 80 6.23 2.47 -7.81
CA ASP A 80 5.71 1.12 -7.67
C ASP A 80 6.38 0.38 -6.50
N PRO A 81 5.65 0.10 -5.39
CA PRO A 81 6.23 -0.60 -4.24
C PRO A 81 6.81 -1.98 -4.58
N MET A 82 6.19 -2.75 -5.48
CA MET A 82 6.68 -4.06 -5.92
C MET A 82 8.07 -3.94 -6.54
N VAL A 83 8.27 -2.93 -7.39
CA VAL A 83 9.58 -2.64 -8.01
C VAL A 83 10.58 -2.15 -6.96
N GLN A 84 10.12 -1.40 -5.96
CA GLN A 84 10.99 -0.84 -4.92
C GLN A 84 11.26 -1.79 -3.74
N ILE A 85 10.78 -3.05 -3.75
CA ILE A 85 11.03 -4.04 -2.69
C ILE A 85 12.51 -4.11 -2.27
N PRO A 86 13.50 -4.19 -3.19
CA PRO A 86 14.91 -4.25 -2.79
C PRO A 86 15.34 -3.07 -1.92
N GLN A 87 14.79 -1.86 -2.18
CA GLN A 87 15.10 -0.67 -1.39
C GLN A 87 14.37 -0.67 -0.04
N ILE A 88 13.13 -1.15 0.02
CA ILE A 88 12.39 -1.32 1.28
C ILE A 88 13.18 -2.27 2.22
N VAL A 89 13.70 -3.37 1.66
CA VAL A 89 14.54 -4.33 2.39
C VAL A 89 15.87 -3.71 2.80
N ALA A 90 16.58 -3.06 1.87
CA ALA A 90 17.88 -2.43 2.14
C ALA A 90 17.80 -1.33 3.21
N ASN A 91 16.71 -0.55 3.22
CA ASN A 91 16.45 0.48 4.22
C ASN A 91 16.05 -0.10 5.59
N GLY A 92 15.77 -1.41 5.68
CA GLY A 92 15.28 -2.06 6.89
C GLY A 92 13.93 -1.51 7.36
N THR A 93 13.13 -0.94 6.45
CA THR A 93 11.86 -0.28 6.80
C THR A 93 10.94 -1.26 7.53
N ARG A 94 10.35 -0.82 8.65
CA ARG A 94 9.28 -1.57 9.30
C ARG A 94 8.00 -1.40 8.50
N ILE A 95 7.45 -2.48 7.97
CA ILE A 95 6.23 -2.42 7.15
C ILE A 95 5.03 -3.10 7.80
N TRP A 96 3.85 -2.49 7.63
CA TRP A 96 2.56 -3.08 8.01
C TRP A 96 1.63 -3.12 6.80
N ILE A 97 1.45 -4.31 6.24
CA ILE A 97 0.64 -4.54 5.05
C ILE A 97 -0.66 -5.22 5.48
N TYR A 98 -1.78 -4.56 5.21
CA TYR A 98 -3.11 -5.11 5.40
C TYR A 98 -3.84 -5.17 4.06
N CYS A 99 -4.55 -6.26 3.82
CA CYS A 99 -5.55 -6.34 2.74
C CYS A 99 -6.62 -7.35 3.16
N GLY A 100 -7.90 -6.96 3.07
CA GLY A 100 -9.00 -7.90 3.18
C GLY A 100 -9.12 -8.78 1.94
N ASN A 101 -10.10 -9.68 1.92
CA ASN A 101 -10.37 -10.58 0.79
C ASN A 101 -11.64 -10.20 0.00
N GLY A 102 -12.27 -9.07 0.32
CA GLY A 102 -13.53 -8.61 -0.27
C GLY A 102 -14.78 -9.21 0.35
N GLN A 103 -14.68 -10.14 1.30
CA GLN A 103 -15.85 -10.66 2.00
C GLN A 103 -16.24 -9.73 3.17
N PRO A 104 -17.43 -9.12 3.14
CA PRO A 104 -17.93 -8.35 4.27
C PRO A 104 -18.22 -9.27 5.45
N ASN A 105 -17.96 -8.79 6.66
CA ASN A 105 -18.43 -9.39 7.90
C ASN A 105 -19.36 -8.41 8.64
N GLU A 106 -19.59 -8.64 9.94
CA GLU A 106 -20.37 -7.76 10.83
C GLU A 106 -19.93 -6.28 10.86
N LEU A 107 -18.73 -5.95 10.35
CA LEU A 107 -18.23 -4.57 10.17
C LEU A 107 -18.78 -3.88 8.90
N GLY A 108 -19.54 -4.59 8.06
CA GLY A 108 -20.21 -4.04 6.87
C GLY A 108 -19.37 -4.00 5.59
N GLY A 109 -19.81 -3.20 4.60
CA GLY A 109 -19.12 -2.98 3.32
C GLY A 109 -19.42 -3.99 2.22
N GLY A 110 -20.68 -4.46 2.12
CA GLY A 110 -21.11 -5.42 1.09
C GLY A 110 -21.41 -4.83 -0.29
N ASP A 111 -21.08 -3.56 -0.54
CA ASP A 111 -21.34 -2.91 -1.83
C ASP A 111 -20.38 -3.43 -2.92
N LEU A 112 -20.92 -3.68 -4.12
CA LEU A 112 -20.20 -4.30 -5.25
C LEU A 112 -18.83 -3.66 -5.58
N PRO A 113 -18.65 -2.33 -5.58
CA PRO A 113 -17.35 -1.71 -5.86
C PRO A 113 -16.29 -2.03 -4.79
N ALA A 114 -16.68 -2.08 -3.51
CA ALA A 114 -15.78 -2.31 -2.39
C ALA A 114 -15.27 -3.76 -2.36
N THR A 115 -16.15 -4.72 -2.69
CA THR A 115 -15.80 -6.14 -2.81
C THR A 115 -14.92 -6.41 -4.04
N PHE A 116 -15.22 -5.75 -5.17
CA PHE A 116 -14.49 -5.94 -6.43
C PHE A 116 -13.05 -5.41 -6.37
N LEU A 117 -12.86 -4.20 -5.83
CA LEU A 117 -11.51 -3.62 -5.67
C LEU A 117 -10.65 -4.48 -4.74
N GLU A 118 -11.22 -4.96 -3.62
CA GLU A 118 -10.46 -5.77 -2.66
C GLU A 118 -10.08 -7.16 -3.23
N GLY A 119 -10.95 -7.76 -4.04
CA GLY A 119 -10.66 -9.02 -4.72
C GLY A 119 -9.51 -8.94 -5.74
N LEU A 120 -9.27 -7.75 -6.30
CA LEU A 120 -8.12 -7.50 -7.20
C LEU A 120 -6.85 -7.14 -6.41
N THR A 121 -6.98 -6.40 -5.31
CA THR A 121 -5.82 -5.97 -4.51
C THR A 121 -5.22 -7.10 -3.68
N ILE A 122 -6.01 -8.07 -3.20
CA ILE A 122 -5.50 -9.14 -2.33
C ILE A 122 -4.40 -9.95 -3.01
N ARG A 123 -4.59 -10.35 -4.27
CA ARG A 123 -3.57 -11.10 -5.04
C ARG A 123 -2.26 -10.31 -5.17
N THR A 124 -2.38 -9.00 -5.39
CA THR A 124 -1.22 -8.11 -5.52
C THR A 124 -0.50 -7.95 -4.18
N ASN A 125 -1.24 -7.87 -3.07
CA ASN A 125 -0.68 -7.77 -1.72
C ASN A 125 0.00 -9.08 -1.27
N GLU A 126 -0.59 -10.24 -1.60
CA GLU A 126 0.04 -11.55 -1.37
C GLU A 126 1.31 -11.71 -2.19
N THR A 127 1.28 -11.33 -3.48
CA THR A 127 2.47 -11.35 -4.34
C THR A 127 3.56 -10.42 -3.79
N PHE A 128 3.19 -9.25 -3.25
CA PHE A 128 4.14 -8.34 -2.63
C PHE A 128 4.79 -8.96 -1.39
N ARG A 129 4.01 -9.62 -0.52
CA ARG A 129 4.56 -10.37 0.62
C ARG A 129 5.58 -11.40 0.16
N ASP A 130 5.21 -12.22 -0.82
CA ASP A 130 6.05 -13.33 -1.27
C ASP A 130 7.37 -12.82 -1.87
N ASN A 131 7.31 -11.76 -2.69
CA ASN A 131 8.49 -11.11 -3.24
C ASN A 131 9.34 -10.40 -2.18
N TYR A 132 8.71 -9.77 -1.16
CA TYR A 132 9.43 -9.16 -0.05
C TYR A 132 10.23 -10.20 0.74
N ILE A 133 9.62 -11.33 1.07
CA ILE A 133 10.29 -12.44 1.77
C ILE A 133 11.39 -13.03 0.89
N ALA A 134 11.12 -13.27 -0.41
CA ALA A 134 12.10 -13.81 -1.34
C ALA A 134 13.33 -12.88 -1.52
N ALA A 135 13.14 -11.57 -1.39
CA ALA A 135 14.21 -10.57 -1.43
C ALA A 135 14.99 -10.44 -0.10
N GLY A 136 14.68 -11.26 0.91
CA GLY A 136 15.33 -11.24 2.23
C GLY A 136 14.70 -10.26 3.23
N GLY A 137 13.52 -9.73 2.93
CA GLY A 137 12.77 -8.88 3.84
C GLY A 137 12.34 -9.63 5.10
N ASN A 138 12.59 -9.03 6.26
CA ASN A 138 12.37 -9.66 7.57
C ASN A 138 11.76 -8.70 8.62
N ASN A 139 11.36 -7.50 8.21
CA ASN A 139 10.83 -6.45 9.10
C ASN A 139 9.41 -6.05 8.71
N GLY A 140 8.57 -7.03 8.37
CA GLY A 140 7.21 -6.82 7.90
C GLY A 140 6.15 -7.57 8.70
N VAL A 141 5.00 -6.93 8.89
CA VAL A 141 3.75 -7.54 9.36
C VAL A 141 2.79 -7.61 8.17
N PHE A 142 2.21 -8.78 7.93
CA PHE A 142 1.30 -9.04 6.83
C PHE A 142 -0.03 -9.60 7.35
N ASN A 143 -1.09 -8.79 7.24
CA ASN A 143 -2.43 -9.11 7.72
C ASN A 143 -3.38 -9.34 6.54
N PHE A 144 -3.61 -10.61 6.21
CA PHE A 144 -4.54 -11.04 5.15
C PHE A 144 -5.66 -11.90 5.74
N PRO A 145 -6.60 -11.32 6.51
CA PRO A 145 -7.71 -12.07 7.07
C PRO A 145 -8.66 -12.60 5.98
N ASN A 146 -9.35 -13.69 6.28
CA ASN A 146 -10.43 -14.25 5.44
C ASN A 146 -11.73 -13.41 5.47
N ASN A 147 -11.64 -12.15 5.88
CA ASN A 147 -12.70 -11.16 5.85
C ASN A 147 -12.08 -9.77 5.64
N GLY A 148 -12.89 -8.78 5.29
CA GLY A 148 -12.39 -7.43 5.07
C GLY A 148 -12.81 -6.90 3.72
N THR A 149 -13.30 -5.67 3.73
CA THR A 149 -13.66 -4.94 2.51
C THR A 149 -12.95 -3.59 2.50
N HIS A 150 -12.98 -2.92 1.35
CA HIS A 150 -12.35 -1.63 1.13
C HIS A 150 -13.09 -0.49 1.85
N ASN A 151 -13.07 -0.50 3.19
CA ASN A 151 -13.88 0.36 4.05
C ASN A 151 -13.13 0.78 5.33
N TRP A 152 -13.38 2.03 5.74
CA TRP A 152 -12.95 2.66 6.98
C TRP A 152 -13.08 1.82 8.25
N ALA A 153 -14.12 0.99 8.38
CA ALA A 153 -14.28 0.15 9.57
C ALA A 153 -13.08 -0.80 9.75
N TYR A 154 -12.61 -1.41 8.66
CA TYR A 154 -11.45 -2.30 8.71
C TYR A 154 -10.14 -1.52 8.85
N TRP A 155 -9.95 -0.43 8.11
CA TRP A 155 -8.76 0.40 8.24
C TRP A 155 -8.61 0.99 9.66
N GLY A 156 -9.72 1.40 10.28
CA GLY A 156 -9.75 1.87 11.65
C GLY A 156 -9.36 0.78 12.66
N ARG A 157 -9.82 -0.46 12.44
CA ARG A 157 -9.41 -1.62 13.24
C ARG A 157 -7.90 -1.88 13.12
N GLU A 158 -7.36 -1.87 11.91
CA GLU A 158 -5.92 -2.07 11.68
C GLU A 158 -5.07 -0.95 12.30
N LEU A 159 -5.55 0.30 12.24
CA LEU A 159 -4.90 1.43 12.91
C LEU A 159 -4.82 1.22 14.44
N GLN A 160 -5.87 0.67 15.05
CA GLN A 160 -5.82 0.31 16.48
C GLN A 160 -4.87 -0.86 16.74
N ALA A 161 -4.85 -1.86 15.86
CA ALA A 161 -4.00 -3.03 15.99
C ALA A 161 -2.49 -2.68 15.87
N MET A 162 -2.12 -1.73 15.01
CA MET A 162 -0.73 -1.31 14.83
C MET A 162 -0.20 -0.40 15.93
N LYS A 163 -1.06 0.15 16.80
CA LYS A 163 -0.65 1.11 17.84
C LYS A 163 0.53 0.62 18.71
N PRO A 164 0.49 -0.58 19.33
CA PRO A 164 1.62 -1.08 20.12
C PRO A 164 2.89 -1.27 19.27
N ASP A 165 2.73 -1.65 18.00
CA ASP A 165 3.84 -1.86 17.07
C ASP A 165 4.54 -0.54 16.69
N LEU A 166 3.75 0.49 16.39
CA LEU A 166 4.24 1.86 16.16
C LEU A 166 4.99 2.38 17.38
N GLN A 167 4.46 2.17 18.58
CA GLN A 167 5.11 2.62 19.82
C GLN A 167 6.44 1.91 20.03
N ALA A 168 6.49 0.59 19.85
CA ALA A 168 7.71 -0.19 20.00
C ALA A 168 8.80 0.24 19.01
N HIS A 169 8.44 0.50 17.75
CA HIS A 169 9.41 0.86 16.70
C HIS A 169 9.88 2.32 16.77
N LEU A 170 8.99 3.26 17.10
CA LEU A 170 9.32 4.69 17.05
C LEU A 170 9.84 5.27 18.37
N LEU A 171 9.56 4.61 19.49
CA LEU A 171 9.91 5.08 20.84
C LEU A 171 10.93 4.18 21.55
N GLY A 172 11.12 2.94 21.09
CA GLY A 172 12.14 2.02 21.59
C GLY A 172 13.52 2.36 21.03
#